data_AF-A0A259T3J1-F1
#
_entry.id   AF-A0A259T3J1-F1
#
_cell.length_a   1.000
_cell.length_b   1.000
_cell.length_c   1.000
_cell.angle_alpha   90.00
_cell.angle_beta   90.00
_cell.angle_gamma   90.00
#
_symmetry.space_group_name_H-M   'P 1'
#
loop_
_entity.id
_entity.type
_entity.pdbx_description
1 polymer ?
#
loop_
_entity_poly.entity_id
_entity_poly.type
_entity_poly.pdbx_seq_one_letter_code
_entity_poly.pdbx_strand_id
1 'polypeptide(L)'
;MNNEWVFIENGTTDYTIVIGEQASPSEVYAGAELQTYLREITGVTVPIKNDDGPVTPHEIVVGFNLHMADLASSIDFEQLGSDGFVIRTAGRRLVIAGGALRGTLYGVYTFLENYLGCRWFSPEVSRIPKRSRVTLGDIDIEQVPVLEYREPFFFCAFDGDWAARNKSNGNFPELETRHGGKTEYTSLFVHTFDHFIPVKEHFDAHPEYFSEVGGERIFEKTQLCLTNPEVLELMINRVKAYLGQHPETRILSVSQNDWYNPCQCANCRAVDEYEDSYSGSLIRFVNQVAEAIESEYPEVAIDTLAYQYTRKPPKYVRPRYNVIVRLCSIECCFAHPLETCQELASFKSRAESGVSFAQDLIEWGKVCNRVYIWDYVTNFSNYVMPFPNIRVLQPNIQFFIRNQVKGIFEQGSYEKGGGGEFAELRAYVLSKLLWNPDSDVDTAIDEFLTGYYGMAASPLRQYIDMLHDKVEREHIHTGIYDPPTSDYLSKDLIEQAAALFDRAEMLADDEEILHRVHVARLPIRYVQLSAMPQDVPNRQEHIDQFFADVQAEGITALWEGRSLEKSKQMMEEGSVFLHA
;
A
#
# COMPACT_ATOMS: atom_id res chain seq x y z
N MET A 1 -32.39 26.70 2.52
CA MET A 1 -31.77 27.71 1.64
C MET A 1 -30.28 27.50 1.81
N ASN A 2 -29.58 26.98 0.82
CA ASN A 2 -28.13 26.77 0.92
C ASN A 2 -27.48 28.15 1.05
N ASN A 3 -26.81 28.41 2.17
CA ASN A 3 -26.03 29.61 2.37
C ASN A 3 -24.73 29.47 1.58
N GLU A 4 -24.80 29.69 0.27
CA GLU A 4 -23.58 29.78 -0.55
C GLU A 4 -23.04 31.22 -0.52
N TRP A 5 -21.72 31.35 -0.39
CA TRP A 5 -21.04 32.64 -0.51
C TRP A 5 -19.85 32.57 -1.45
N VAL A 6 -19.46 33.74 -1.96
CA VAL A 6 -18.29 33.89 -2.81
C VAL A 6 -17.03 33.80 -1.96
N PHE A 7 -16.14 32.89 -2.35
CA PHE A 7 -14.86 32.65 -1.71
C PHE A 7 -13.74 33.35 -2.47
N ILE A 8 -13.73 33.21 -3.79
CA ILE A 8 -12.82 33.89 -4.72
C ILE A 8 -13.64 34.24 -5.96
N GLU A 9 -13.52 35.48 -6.48
CA GLU A 9 -14.19 35.87 -7.71
C GLU A 9 -13.37 36.92 -8.47
N ASN A 10 -13.26 36.75 -9.79
CA ASN A 10 -12.68 37.72 -10.73
C ASN A 10 -11.29 38.23 -10.33
N GLY A 11 -10.43 37.33 -9.83
CA GLY A 11 -9.05 37.66 -9.49
C GLY A 11 -8.87 38.33 -8.12
N THR A 12 -9.92 38.41 -7.30
CA THR A 12 -9.85 38.98 -5.95
C THR A 12 -10.47 38.08 -4.89
N THR A 13 -10.00 38.23 -3.65
CA THR A 13 -10.58 37.58 -2.47
C THR A 13 -10.36 38.45 -1.24
N ASP A 14 -11.34 38.46 -0.34
CA ASP A 14 -11.20 39.07 0.98
C ASP A 14 -10.71 38.05 2.03
N TYR A 15 -10.50 36.78 1.63
CA TYR A 15 -10.07 35.72 2.52
C TYR A 15 -8.58 35.81 2.85
N THR A 16 -8.23 35.34 4.05
CA THR A 16 -6.85 35.12 4.49
C THR A 16 -6.74 33.69 5.03
N ILE A 17 -5.65 32.99 4.70
CA ILE A 17 -5.30 31.72 5.33
C ILE A 17 -4.64 32.05 6.67
N VAL A 18 -5.15 31.48 7.76
CA VAL A 18 -4.62 31.66 9.11
C VAL A 18 -4.01 30.36 9.60
N ILE A 19 -2.74 30.41 9.96
CA ILE A 19 -1.99 29.31 10.58
C ILE A 19 -1.55 29.70 11.99
N GLY A 20 -1.37 28.72 12.87
CA GLY A 20 -0.89 28.99 14.24
C GLY A 20 0.57 29.46 14.26
N GLU A 21 0.92 30.37 15.16
CA GLU A 21 2.32 30.78 15.37
C GLU A 21 3.22 29.59 15.76
N GLN A 22 2.66 28.61 16.47
CA GLN A 22 3.32 27.36 16.88
C GLN A 22 2.90 26.15 16.02
N ALA A 23 2.42 26.40 14.80
CA ALA A 23 2.01 25.35 13.87
C ALA A 23 3.17 24.37 13.61
N SER A 24 2.83 23.08 13.53
CA SER A 24 3.78 22.04 13.14
C SER A 24 4.29 22.25 11.70
N PRO A 25 5.43 21.66 11.32
CA PRO A 25 5.90 21.73 9.93
C PRO A 25 4.87 21.26 8.90
N SER A 26 4.05 20.27 9.28
CA SER A 26 2.96 19.74 8.47
C SER A 26 1.82 20.75 8.27
N GLU A 27 1.43 21.47 9.33
CA GLU A 27 0.40 22.51 9.25
C GLU A 27 0.86 23.75 8.47
N VAL A 28 2.12 24.15 8.64
CA VAL A 28 2.73 25.23 7.84
C VAL A 28 2.72 24.84 6.36
N TYR A 29 3.12 23.60 6.05
CA TYR A 29 3.09 23.09 4.68
C TYR A 29 1.67 22.98 4.13
N ALA A 30 0.69 22.57 4.94
CA ALA A 30 -0.73 22.53 4.56
C ALA A 30 -1.26 23.91 4.15
N GLY A 31 -0.90 24.96 4.89
CA GLY A 31 -1.24 26.35 4.52
C GLY A 31 -0.61 26.77 3.18
N ALA A 32 0.63 26.34 2.92
CA ALA A 32 1.34 26.61 1.67
C ALA A 32 0.78 25.84 0.46
N GLU A 33 0.44 24.56 0.62
CA GLU A 33 -0.23 23.77 -0.42
C GLU A 33 -1.59 24.37 -0.77
N LEU A 34 -2.38 24.74 0.26
CA LEU A 34 -3.68 25.39 0.04
C LEU A 34 -3.53 26.70 -0.75
N GLN A 35 -2.60 27.58 -0.36
CA GLN A 35 -2.32 28.81 -1.12
C GLN A 35 -1.90 28.51 -2.56
N THR A 36 -1.02 27.54 -2.75
CA THR A 36 -0.47 27.16 -4.06
C THR A 36 -1.58 26.71 -5.00
N TYR A 37 -2.43 25.77 -4.55
CA TYR A 37 -3.52 25.26 -5.37
C TYR A 37 -4.65 26.28 -5.57
N LEU A 38 -4.98 27.10 -4.56
CA LEU A 38 -5.95 28.19 -4.76
C LEU A 38 -5.46 29.17 -5.84
N ARG A 39 -4.17 29.52 -5.82
CA ARG A 39 -3.56 30.34 -6.88
C ARG A 39 -3.57 29.63 -8.22
N GLU A 40 -3.27 28.34 -8.26
CA GLU A 40 -3.30 27.58 -9.50
C GLU A 40 -4.71 27.49 -10.09
N ILE A 41 -5.73 27.31 -9.25
CA ILE A 41 -7.13 27.21 -9.67
C ILE A 41 -7.66 28.57 -10.14
N THR A 42 -7.39 29.63 -9.39
CA THR A 42 -8.09 30.92 -9.54
C THR A 42 -7.24 32.07 -10.07
N GLY A 43 -5.91 31.91 -10.09
CA GLY A 43 -4.95 32.99 -10.33
C GLY A 43 -4.72 33.90 -9.12
N VAL A 44 -5.40 33.68 -7.98
CA VAL A 44 -5.35 34.55 -6.80
C VAL A 44 -4.47 33.95 -5.71
N THR A 45 -3.45 34.71 -5.27
CA THR A 45 -2.67 34.36 -4.09
C THR A 45 -3.40 34.82 -2.83
N VAL A 46 -4.01 33.90 -2.10
CA VAL A 46 -4.62 34.18 -0.80
C VAL A 46 -3.52 34.43 0.24
N PRO A 47 -3.47 35.56 0.95
CA PRO A 47 -2.41 35.83 1.93
C PRO A 47 -2.45 34.81 3.08
N ILE A 48 -1.28 34.42 3.59
CA ILE A 48 -1.12 33.64 4.82
C ILE A 48 -0.75 34.59 5.96
N LYS A 49 -1.38 34.43 7.13
CA LYS A 49 -1.07 35.16 8.36
C LYS A 49 -1.02 34.21 9.56
N ASN A 50 -0.38 34.66 10.62
CA ASN A 50 -0.41 34.01 11.92
C ASN A 50 -1.73 34.30 12.65
N ASP A 51 -1.97 33.57 13.74
CA ASP A 51 -3.16 33.65 14.60
C ASP A 51 -3.01 34.66 15.76
N ASP A 52 -2.12 35.65 15.63
CA ASP A 52 -1.84 36.69 16.62
C ASP A 52 -2.78 37.92 16.48
N GLY A 53 -3.61 37.93 15.45
CA GLY A 53 -4.58 38.99 15.14
C GLY A 53 -5.98 38.72 15.69
N PRO A 54 -6.92 39.67 15.49
CA PRO A 54 -8.33 39.41 15.77
C PRO A 54 -8.95 38.49 14.72
N VAL A 55 -9.82 37.57 15.16
CA VAL A 55 -10.65 36.74 14.27
C VAL A 55 -11.53 37.61 13.38
N THR A 56 -11.52 37.35 12.08
CA THR A 56 -12.33 38.03 11.07
C THR A 56 -13.31 37.08 10.38
N PRO A 57 -14.39 37.59 9.75
CA PRO A 57 -15.38 36.73 9.08
C PRO A 57 -14.87 35.98 7.84
N HIS A 58 -13.76 36.39 7.23
CA HIS A 58 -13.24 35.83 5.97
C HIS A 58 -11.88 35.18 6.19
N GLU A 59 -11.87 34.06 6.91
CA GLU A 59 -10.66 33.30 7.22
C GLU A 59 -10.77 31.87 6.74
N ILE A 60 -9.62 31.33 6.35
CA ILE A 60 -9.41 29.90 6.18
C ILE A 60 -8.44 29.46 7.27
N VAL A 61 -8.99 28.94 8.37
CA VAL A 61 -8.20 28.49 9.51
C VAL A 61 -7.63 27.12 9.19
N VAL A 62 -6.31 27.00 9.21
CA VAL A 62 -5.58 25.76 8.91
C VAL A 62 -4.80 25.31 10.15
N GLY A 63 -5.13 24.13 10.65
CA GLY A 63 -4.51 23.54 11.84
C GLY A 63 -5.16 23.95 13.16
N PHE A 64 -4.60 23.45 14.26
CA PHE A 64 -5.06 23.79 15.60
C PHE A 64 -4.45 25.11 16.08
N ASN A 65 -5.25 26.17 16.16
CA ASN A 65 -4.76 27.50 16.49
C ASN A 65 -5.80 28.38 17.23
N LEU A 66 -5.43 29.59 17.62
CA LEU A 66 -6.27 30.48 18.44
C LEU A 66 -7.58 30.89 17.75
N HIS A 67 -7.62 30.89 16.41
CA HIS A 67 -8.78 31.35 15.63
C HIS A 67 -9.90 30.32 15.51
N MET A 68 -9.71 29.10 16.04
CA MET A 68 -10.75 28.07 16.11
C MET A 68 -11.30 27.84 17.53
N ALA A 69 -10.99 28.72 18.49
CA ALA A 69 -11.40 28.54 19.89
C ALA A 69 -12.92 28.36 20.09
N ASP A 70 -13.75 28.94 19.22
CA ASP A 70 -15.21 28.81 19.28
C ASP A 70 -15.72 27.45 18.78
N LEU A 71 -14.90 26.70 18.04
CA LEU A 71 -15.20 25.37 17.53
C LEU A 71 -14.40 24.26 18.24
N ALA A 72 -13.33 24.61 18.96
CA ALA A 72 -12.42 23.64 19.55
C ALA A 72 -13.11 22.64 20.49
N SER A 73 -14.13 23.07 21.24
CA SER A 73 -14.90 22.19 22.13
C SER A 73 -15.84 21.22 21.40
N SER A 74 -16.04 21.40 20.10
CA SER A 74 -16.89 20.55 19.25
C SER A 74 -16.09 19.54 18.41
N ILE A 75 -14.76 19.50 18.56
CA ILE A 75 -13.87 18.64 17.80
C ILE A 75 -13.13 17.73 18.79
N ASP A 76 -13.27 16.42 18.62
CA ASP A 76 -12.56 15.44 19.43
C ASP A 76 -11.21 15.12 18.77
N PHE A 77 -10.18 15.89 19.12
CA PHE A 77 -8.83 15.70 18.57
C PHE A 77 -8.19 14.37 18.97
N GLU A 78 -8.62 13.77 20.08
CA GLU A 78 -8.13 12.45 20.48
C GLU A 78 -8.65 11.39 19.51
N GLN A 79 -9.94 11.46 19.15
CA GLN A 79 -10.55 10.59 18.15
C GLN A 79 -9.93 10.75 16.75
N LEU A 80 -9.52 11.97 16.37
CA LEU A 80 -8.86 12.21 15.08
C LEU A 80 -7.48 11.53 14.98
N GLY A 81 -6.83 11.23 16.11
CA GLY A 81 -5.52 10.59 16.13
C GLY A 81 -4.46 11.38 15.38
N SER A 82 -3.65 10.72 14.55
CA SER A 82 -2.60 11.37 13.74
C SER A 82 -3.09 11.88 12.38
N ASP A 83 -4.11 11.25 11.81
CA ASP A 83 -4.44 11.34 10.38
C ASP A 83 -5.85 11.86 10.12
N GLY A 84 -6.74 11.78 11.11
CA GLY A 84 -8.10 12.26 10.99
C GLY A 84 -8.18 13.79 10.94
N PHE A 85 -9.26 14.32 10.39
CA PHE A 85 -9.47 15.75 10.25
C PHE A 85 -10.95 16.12 10.22
N VAL A 86 -11.19 17.41 10.42
CA VAL A 86 -12.47 18.07 10.20
C VAL A 86 -12.34 19.15 9.13
N ILE A 87 -13.40 19.31 8.35
CA ILE A 87 -13.59 20.47 7.47
C ILE A 87 -14.95 21.05 7.82
N ARG A 88 -14.97 22.26 8.37
CA ARG A 88 -16.19 22.91 8.86
C ARG A 88 -16.28 24.34 8.40
N THR A 89 -17.48 24.77 8.07
CA THR A 89 -17.78 26.19 7.89
C THR A 89 -18.45 26.75 9.13
N ALA A 90 -17.93 27.86 9.66
CA ALA A 90 -18.48 28.55 10.81
C ALA A 90 -18.80 30.01 10.44
N GLY A 91 -20.05 30.25 10.06
CA GLY A 91 -20.44 31.49 9.41
C GLY A 91 -19.80 31.58 8.02
N ARG A 92 -18.92 32.56 7.81
CA ARG A 92 -18.15 32.71 6.56
C ARG A 92 -16.71 32.22 6.66
N ARG A 93 -16.29 31.68 7.80
CA ARG A 93 -14.96 31.07 7.93
C ARG A 93 -14.99 29.62 7.48
N LEU A 94 -13.90 29.18 6.87
CA LEU A 94 -13.60 27.77 6.62
C LEU A 94 -12.56 27.32 7.65
N VAL A 95 -12.76 26.18 8.29
CA VAL A 95 -11.84 25.59 9.26
C VAL A 95 -11.46 24.21 8.78
N ILE A 96 -10.16 23.99 8.62
CA ILE A 96 -9.54 22.71 8.26
C ILE A 96 -8.53 22.41 9.36
N ALA A 97 -8.85 21.47 10.24
CA ALA A 97 -8.00 21.10 11.37
C ALA A 97 -7.98 19.58 11.50
N GLY A 98 -6.87 19.01 11.95
CA GLY A 98 -6.78 17.58 12.11
C GLY A 98 -5.83 17.12 13.19
N GLY A 99 -5.58 15.82 13.16
CA GLY A 99 -4.72 15.10 14.07
C GLY A 99 -3.28 15.60 14.11
N ALA A 100 -2.55 15.14 15.13
CA ALA A 100 -1.27 15.72 15.55
C ALA A 100 -0.13 15.70 14.52
N LEU A 101 -0.25 14.90 13.44
CA LEU A 101 0.80 14.73 12.44
C LEU A 101 0.35 15.15 11.04
N ARG A 102 -0.54 14.37 10.43
CA ARG A 102 -0.89 14.46 8.99
C ARG A 102 -2.29 15.00 8.76
N GLY A 103 -3.15 14.95 9.78
CA GLY A 103 -4.58 15.22 9.65
C GLY A 103 -4.89 16.56 8.97
N THR A 104 -4.30 17.67 9.42
CA THR A 104 -4.54 18.97 8.81
C THR A 104 -4.17 19.00 7.31
N LEU A 105 -3.03 18.43 6.94
CA LEU A 105 -2.59 18.35 5.54
C LEU A 105 -3.54 17.49 4.70
N TYR A 106 -3.97 16.34 5.23
CA TYR A 106 -4.97 15.49 4.57
C TYR A 106 -6.34 16.16 4.46
N GLY A 107 -6.72 17.00 5.42
CA GLY A 107 -7.90 17.84 5.35
C GLY A 107 -7.82 18.88 4.22
N VAL A 108 -6.65 19.52 4.05
CA VAL A 108 -6.40 20.44 2.93
C VAL A 108 -6.52 19.71 1.59
N TYR A 109 -5.89 18.55 1.43
CA TYR A 109 -6.01 17.78 0.19
C TYR A 109 -7.45 17.31 -0.06
N THR A 110 -8.19 16.92 0.98
CA THR A 110 -9.61 16.57 0.86
C THR A 110 -10.46 17.76 0.43
N PHE A 111 -10.18 18.96 0.96
CA PHE A 111 -10.86 20.18 0.54
C PHE A 111 -10.62 20.47 -0.95
N LEU A 112 -9.35 20.43 -1.36
CA LEU A 112 -8.94 20.63 -2.75
C LEU A 112 -9.55 19.58 -3.69
N GLU A 113 -9.56 18.32 -3.29
CA GLU A 113 -10.09 17.20 -4.07
C GLU A 113 -11.61 17.27 -4.21
N ASN A 114 -12.34 17.34 -3.09
CA ASN A 114 -13.79 17.15 -3.07
C ASN A 114 -14.58 18.42 -3.41
N TYR A 115 -14.05 19.60 -3.07
CA TYR A 115 -14.78 20.87 -3.27
C TYR A 115 -14.24 21.67 -4.45
N LEU A 116 -12.94 21.53 -4.75
CA LEU A 116 -12.29 22.29 -5.82
C LEU A 116 -11.92 21.44 -7.04
N GLY A 117 -11.99 20.11 -6.94
CA GLY A 117 -11.84 19.17 -8.06
C GLY A 117 -10.40 18.86 -8.43
N CYS A 118 -9.43 19.10 -7.54
CA CYS A 118 -8.05 18.69 -7.77
C CYS A 118 -7.92 17.15 -7.79
N ARG A 119 -7.03 16.62 -8.62
CA ARG A 119 -6.67 15.20 -8.66
C ARG A 119 -5.17 15.03 -8.86
N TRP A 120 -4.58 14.05 -8.18
CA TRP A 120 -3.15 13.69 -8.30
C TRP A 120 -3.06 12.20 -8.62
N PHE A 121 -2.95 11.88 -9.91
CA PHE A 121 -3.05 10.51 -10.42
C PHE A 121 -1.72 9.77 -10.31
N SER A 122 -0.62 10.43 -10.64
CA SER A 122 0.75 9.94 -10.45
C SER A 122 1.65 11.08 -9.97
N PRO A 123 2.93 10.83 -9.63
CA PRO A 123 3.86 11.91 -9.30
C PRO A 123 3.98 12.99 -10.38
N GLU A 124 3.80 12.59 -11.65
CA GLU A 124 3.95 13.47 -12.81
C GLU A 124 2.62 14.04 -13.31
N VAL A 125 1.50 13.36 -13.03
CA VAL A 125 0.20 13.68 -13.63
C VAL A 125 -0.80 14.12 -12.57
N SER A 126 -1.19 15.39 -12.66
CA SER A 126 -2.29 15.97 -11.88
C SER A 126 -3.29 16.70 -12.78
N ARG A 127 -4.50 16.89 -12.28
CA ARG A 127 -5.52 17.73 -12.90
C ARG A 127 -5.99 18.77 -11.89
N ILE A 128 -5.61 20.02 -12.15
CA ILE A 128 -5.98 21.17 -11.32
C ILE A 128 -6.94 22.05 -12.11
N PRO A 129 -8.23 22.11 -11.74
CA PRO A 129 -9.24 22.87 -12.48
C PRO A 129 -8.91 24.37 -12.53
N LYS A 130 -9.29 25.07 -13.59
CA LYS A 130 -9.21 26.54 -13.69
C LYS A 130 -10.59 27.15 -13.52
N ARG A 131 -10.76 28.07 -12.57
CA ARG A 131 -12.06 28.70 -12.24
C ARG A 131 -11.87 30.19 -11.93
N SER A 132 -12.68 31.05 -12.55
CA SER A 132 -12.70 32.50 -12.23
C SER A 132 -13.55 32.82 -11.00
N ARG A 133 -14.36 31.88 -10.54
CA ARG A 133 -15.24 32.00 -9.37
C ARG A 133 -15.27 30.69 -8.59
N VAL A 134 -15.09 30.81 -7.28
CA VAL A 134 -15.24 29.72 -6.30
C VAL A 134 -16.29 30.16 -5.28
N THR A 135 -17.28 29.31 -5.07
CA THR A 135 -18.30 29.47 -4.03
C THR A 135 -18.18 28.33 -3.03
N LEU A 136 -18.46 28.64 -1.77
CA LEU A 136 -18.55 27.64 -0.70
C LEU A 136 -19.96 27.67 -0.12
N GLY A 137 -20.49 26.49 0.16
CA GLY A 137 -21.71 26.32 0.95
C GLY A 137 -21.38 25.85 2.35
N ASP A 138 -22.41 25.41 3.08
CA ASP A 138 -22.23 24.81 4.39
C ASP A 138 -21.46 23.47 4.27
N ILE A 139 -20.35 23.35 5.00
CA ILE A 139 -19.53 22.15 5.09
C ILE A 139 -19.45 21.74 6.56
N ASP A 140 -19.72 20.47 6.84
CA ASP A 140 -19.47 19.85 8.14
C ASP A 140 -19.13 18.39 7.91
N ILE A 141 -17.84 18.10 7.76
CA ILE A 141 -17.33 16.74 7.62
C ILE A 141 -16.23 16.46 8.63
N GLU A 142 -16.19 15.20 9.07
CA GLU A 142 -15.15 14.62 9.89
C GLU A 142 -14.75 13.30 9.24
N GLN A 143 -13.44 13.07 9.11
CA GLN A 143 -12.92 11.80 8.59
C GLN A 143 -11.83 11.29 9.51
N VAL A 144 -11.93 10.01 9.87
CA VAL A 144 -10.91 9.25 10.61
C VAL A 144 -10.64 7.99 9.81
N PRO A 145 -9.37 7.69 9.43
CA PRO A 145 -9.08 6.51 8.64
C PRO A 145 -9.33 5.25 9.47
N VAL A 146 -9.89 4.22 8.82
CA VAL A 146 -10.12 2.92 9.46
C VAL A 146 -8.81 2.15 9.69
N LEU A 147 -7.83 2.40 8.80
CA LEU A 147 -6.51 1.78 8.83
C LEU A 147 -5.47 2.76 9.37
N GLU A 148 -4.66 2.33 10.33
CA GLU A 148 -3.54 3.11 10.86
C GLU A 148 -2.30 3.05 9.95
N TYR A 149 -2.17 1.99 9.14
CA TYR A 149 -1.07 1.79 8.19
C TYR A 149 -1.61 1.46 6.79
N ARG A 150 -1.24 2.28 5.81
CA ARG A 150 -1.76 2.26 4.44
C ARG A 150 -0.60 2.34 3.44
N GLU A 151 -0.31 1.23 2.78
CA GLU A 151 0.84 1.14 1.88
C GLU A 151 0.50 0.50 0.52
N PRO A 152 0.11 1.31 -0.47
CA PRO A 152 0.22 0.93 -1.88
C PRO A 152 1.69 0.85 -2.26
N PHE A 153 2.27 -0.36 -2.33
CA PHE A 153 3.70 -0.55 -2.52
C PHE A 153 4.04 -0.68 -4.00
N PHE A 154 3.92 0.43 -4.72
CA PHE A 154 4.33 0.60 -6.11
C PHE A 154 5.42 1.66 -6.19
N PHE A 155 6.32 1.57 -7.17
CA PHE A 155 7.42 2.54 -7.31
C PHE A 155 6.92 4.00 -7.38
N CYS A 156 5.84 4.27 -8.12
CA CYS A 156 5.24 5.60 -8.22
C CYS A 156 4.66 6.11 -6.89
N ALA A 157 4.30 5.21 -5.97
CA ALA A 157 3.73 5.55 -4.67
C ALA A 157 4.81 5.90 -3.63
N PHE A 158 6.09 5.73 -3.95
CA PHE A 158 7.19 6.12 -3.07
C PHE A 158 7.46 7.61 -3.08
N ASP A 159 7.01 8.33 -4.11
CA ASP A 159 7.06 9.79 -4.13
C ASP A 159 6.27 10.36 -2.94
N GLY A 160 6.98 11.10 -2.07
CA GLY A 160 6.41 11.59 -0.82
C GLY A 160 5.26 12.58 -1.00
N ASP A 161 5.34 13.41 -2.04
CA ASP A 161 4.31 14.40 -2.38
C ASP A 161 3.02 13.70 -2.84
N TRP A 162 3.13 12.74 -3.75
CA TRP A 162 2.02 11.92 -4.22
C TRP A 162 1.40 11.12 -3.07
N ALA A 163 2.24 10.50 -2.23
CA ALA A 163 1.78 9.73 -1.08
C ALA A 163 1.00 10.62 -0.09
N ALA A 164 1.49 11.83 0.20
CA ALA A 164 0.80 12.77 1.07
C ALA A 164 -0.54 13.23 0.48
N ARG A 165 -0.56 13.58 -0.81
CA ARG A 165 -1.78 14.01 -1.55
C ARG A 165 -2.85 12.92 -1.60
N ASN A 166 -2.44 11.65 -1.64
CA ASN A 166 -3.33 10.49 -1.67
C ASN A 166 -3.43 9.75 -0.32
N LYS A 167 -2.96 10.37 0.77
CA LYS A 167 -3.13 9.93 2.17
C LYS A 167 -2.52 8.55 2.50
N SER A 168 -1.51 8.14 1.76
CA SER A 168 -0.66 7.00 2.09
C SER A 168 0.32 7.38 3.19
N ASN A 169 0.57 6.48 4.14
CA ASN A 169 1.46 6.71 5.29
C ASN A 169 2.39 5.52 5.61
N GLY A 170 2.52 4.58 4.67
CA GLY A 170 3.33 3.38 4.80
C GLY A 170 4.81 3.63 5.07
N ASN A 171 5.57 2.56 5.26
CA ASN A 171 6.97 2.62 5.64
C ASN A 171 7.89 3.13 4.53
N PHE A 172 7.56 2.87 3.26
CA PHE A 172 8.45 3.08 2.13
C PHE A 172 8.31 4.41 1.41
N PRO A 173 7.14 5.09 1.37
CA PRO A 173 7.05 6.46 0.88
C PRO A 173 8.10 7.40 1.49
N GLU A 174 8.63 8.28 0.65
CA GLU A 174 9.60 9.32 1.00
C GLU A 174 8.92 10.50 1.69
N LEU A 175 8.13 10.22 2.74
CA LEU A 175 7.42 11.23 3.52
C LEU A 175 8.37 11.95 4.47
N GLU A 176 8.48 13.26 4.29
CA GLU A 176 9.29 14.15 5.12
C GLU A 176 8.49 14.69 6.34
N THR A 177 9.17 15.41 7.23
CA THR A 177 8.54 16.12 8.36
C THR A 177 7.46 17.11 7.90
N ARG A 178 7.62 17.75 6.73
CA ARG A 178 6.59 18.64 6.14
C ARG A 178 5.32 17.90 5.74
N HIS A 179 5.37 16.58 5.55
CA HIS A 179 4.19 15.76 5.28
C HIS A 179 3.54 15.23 6.55
N GLY A 180 4.15 15.41 7.73
CA GLY A 180 3.74 14.76 8.98
C GLY A 180 4.36 13.38 9.19
N GLY A 181 5.38 13.00 8.40
CA GLY A 181 6.12 11.74 8.53
C GLY A 181 5.28 10.50 8.17
N LYS A 182 5.82 9.32 8.47
CA LYS A 182 5.25 8.03 8.09
C LYS A 182 5.16 7.06 9.27
N THR A 183 4.55 5.90 9.03
CA THR A 183 4.62 4.78 9.95
C THR A 183 5.98 4.09 9.79
N GLU A 184 6.94 4.48 10.61
CA GLU A 184 8.31 3.99 10.57
C GLU A 184 8.39 2.55 11.08
N TYR A 185 8.59 1.62 10.14
CA TYR A 185 9.44 0.46 10.40
C TYR A 185 10.89 0.91 10.29
N THR A 186 11.84 0.08 10.73
CA THR A 186 13.24 0.30 10.38
C THR A 186 13.55 -0.34 9.02
N SER A 187 14.83 -0.44 8.65
CA SER A 187 15.26 -1.27 7.53
C SER A 187 14.92 -2.76 7.70
N LEU A 188 14.46 -3.17 8.89
CA LEU A 188 14.06 -4.54 9.22
C LEU A 188 12.55 -4.72 9.03
N PHE A 189 12.16 -4.92 7.78
CA PHE A 189 10.79 -5.26 7.40
C PHE A 189 10.68 -6.78 7.23
N VAL A 190 10.18 -7.45 8.29
CA VAL A 190 10.00 -8.91 8.44
C VAL A 190 11.27 -9.78 8.38
N HIS A 191 11.13 -11.08 8.68
CA HIS A 191 12.18 -12.10 8.67
C HIS A 191 13.44 -11.73 9.47
N THR A 192 13.25 -11.25 10.69
CA THR A 192 14.30 -10.57 11.47
C THR A 192 15.05 -11.46 12.45
N PHE A 193 14.64 -12.72 12.64
CA PHE A 193 15.31 -13.63 13.57
C PHE A 193 16.82 -13.78 13.29
N ASP A 194 17.22 -14.05 12.04
CA ASP A 194 18.64 -14.17 11.68
C ASP A 194 19.39 -12.82 11.74
N HIS A 195 18.67 -11.69 11.67
CA HIS A 195 19.30 -10.38 11.86
C HIS A 195 19.69 -10.16 13.33
N PHE A 196 18.79 -10.46 14.27
CA PHE A 196 19.05 -10.25 15.70
C PHE A 196 19.94 -11.31 16.32
N ILE A 197 19.80 -12.56 15.87
CA ILE A 197 20.56 -13.71 16.36
C ILE A 197 21.05 -14.52 15.14
N PRO A 198 22.15 -14.08 14.50
CA PRO A 198 22.64 -14.71 13.27
C PRO A 198 23.09 -16.16 13.50
N VAL A 199 22.59 -17.10 12.70
CA VAL A 199 22.95 -18.51 12.82
C VAL A 199 24.44 -18.74 12.65
N LYS A 200 25.06 -17.99 11.74
CA LYS A 200 26.50 -18.05 11.44
C LYS A 200 27.39 -17.68 12.63
N GLU A 201 26.90 -16.85 13.54
CA GLU A 201 27.69 -16.38 14.69
C GLU A 201 27.54 -17.28 15.92
N HIS A 202 26.41 -17.97 16.04
CA HIS A 202 26.04 -18.63 17.29
C HIS A 202 25.98 -20.17 17.20
N PHE A 203 25.74 -20.76 16.04
CA PHE A 203 25.40 -22.19 15.95
C PHE A 203 26.49 -23.15 16.46
N ASP A 204 27.76 -22.86 16.20
CA ASP A 204 28.87 -23.76 16.62
C ASP A 204 29.01 -23.84 18.14
N ALA A 205 28.73 -22.74 18.84
CA ALA A 205 28.82 -22.66 20.30
C ALA A 205 27.50 -22.98 20.99
N HIS A 206 26.38 -22.61 20.37
CA HIS A 206 25.03 -22.65 20.91
C HIS A 206 24.02 -23.23 19.91
N PRO A 207 24.18 -24.51 19.48
CA PRO A 207 23.22 -25.12 18.56
C PRO A 207 21.81 -25.19 19.14
N GLU A 208 21.66 -25.19 20.47
CA GLU A 208 20.38 -25.16 21.20
C GLU A 208 19.58 -23.86 21.03
N TYR A 209 20.18 -22.80 20.48
CA TYR A 209 19.47 -21.56 20.12
C TYR A 209 18.60 -21.75 18.87
N PHE A 210 18.89 -22.77 18.08
CA PHE A 210 18.31 -22.98 16.76
C PHE A 210 17.40 -24.20 16.72
N SER A 211 16.70 -24.39 15.62
CA SER A 211 15.65 -25.40 15.49
C SER A 211 16.20 -26.81 15.59
N GLU A 212 15.51 -27.62 16.39
CA GLU A 212 15.65 -29.07 16.36
C GLU A 212 14.62 -29.64 15.37
N VAL A 213 15.05 -30.37 14.35
CA VAL A 213 14.17 -31.02 13.38
C VAL A 213 14.56 -32.48 13.29
N GLY A 214 13.61 -33.40 13.49
CA GLY A 214 13.92 -34.83 13.49
C GLY A 214 14.90 -35.28 14.58
N GLY A 215 15.05 -34.49 15.65
CA GLY A 215 15.98 -34.76 16.76
C GLY A 215 17.38 -34.19 16.57
N GLU A 216 17.64 -33.47 15.47
CA GLU A 216 18.94 -32.83 15.20
C GLU A 216 18.79 -31.31 15.17
N ARG A 217 19.75 -30.58 15.74
CA ARG A 217 19.84 -29.13 15.59
C ARG A 217 20.38 -28.82 14.19
N ILE A 218 19.67 -27.98 13.45
CA ILE A 218 20.01 -27.68 12.05
C ILE A 218 20.54 -26.26 11.89
N PHE A 219 21.58 -26.12 11.07
CA PHE A 219 22.19 -24.85 10.69
C PHE A 219 21.46 -24.23 9.48
N GLU A 220 21.30 -25.02 8.43
CA GLU A 220 20.67 -24.56 7.18
C GLU A 220 19.16 -24.38 7.34
N LYS A 221 18.64 -23.24 6.86
CA LYS A 221 17.20 -22.94 6.86
C LYS A 221 16.53 -23.15 8.23
N THR A 222 17.23 -22.75 9.28
CA THR A 222 16.80 -22.91 10.67
C THR A 222 15.94 -21.76 11.14
N GLN A 223 15.15 -22.01 12.18
CA GLN A 223 14.48 -20.98 12.99
C GLN A 223 15.12 -20.92 14.39
N LEU A 224 14.76 -19.90 15.18
CA LEU A 224 15.13 -19.83 16.58
C LEU A 224 14.31 -20.80 17.45
N CYS A 225 14.91 -21.31 18.52
CA CYS A 225 14.24 -22.07 19.57
C CYS A 225 13.52 -21.12 20.53
N LEU A 226 12.23 -20.87 20.29
CA LEU A 226 11.44 -19.83 20.97
C LEU A 226 11.11 -20.13 22.44
N THR A 227 11.40 -21.33 22.92
CA THR A 227 11.28 -21.70 24.34
C THR A 227 12.61 -21.68 25.09
N ASN A 228 13.71 -21.30 24.43
CA ASN A 228 15.01 -21.19 25.09
C ASN A 228 15.10 -19.82 25.82
N PRO A 229 15.28 -19.79 27.14
CA PRO A 229 15.33 -18.53 27.90
C PRO A 229 16.52 -17.64 27.51
N GLU A 230 17.66 -18.21 27.11
CA GLU A 230 18.83 -17.44 26.69
C GLU A 230 18.60 -16.74 25.35
N VAL A 231 17.87 -17.39 24.43
CA VAL A 231 17.42 -16.79 23.16
C VAL A 231 16.49 -15.61 23.42
N LEU A 232 15.55 -15.73 24.36
CA LEU A 232 14.65 -14.65 24.74
C LEU A 232 15.41 -13.47 25.33
N GLU A 233 16.33 -13.71 26.27
CA GLU A 233 17.15 -12.65 26.88
C GLU A 233 18.00 -11.94 25.82
N LEU A 234 18.65 -12.70 24.94
CA LEU A 234 19.46 -12.14 23.85
C LEU A 234 18.60 -11.30 22.91
N MET A 235 17.42 -11.77 22.53
CA MET A 235 16.49 -11.03 21.68
C MET A 235 16.06 -9.72 22.33
N ILE A 236 15.63 -9.73 23.58
CA ILE A 236 15.22 -8.52 24.32
C ILE A 236 16.36 -7.49 24.34
N ASN A 237 17.58 -7.93 24.66
CA ASN A 237 18.74 -7.05 24.71
C ASN A 237 19.05 -6.44 23.33
N ARG A 238 18.99 -7.23 22.25
CA ARG A 238 19.23 -6.77 20.88
C ARG A 238 18.15 -5.81 20.40
N VAL A 239 16.87 -6.11 20.67
CA VAL A 239 15.72 -5.25 20.37
C VAL A 239 15.86 -3.90 21.08
N LYS A 240 16.14 -3.88 22.39
CA LYS A 240 16.35 -2.63 23.14
C LYS A 240 17.53 -1.82 22.62
N ALA A 241 18.65 -2.48 22.32
CA ALA A 241 19.82 -1.82 21.77
C ALA A 241 19.54 -1.22 20.38
N TYR A 242 18.70 -1.89 19.58
CA TYR A 242 18.30 -1.43 18.26
C TYR A 242 17.34 -0.23 18.34
N LEU A 243 16.32 -0.30 19.20
CA LEU A 243 15.40 0.84 19.44
C LEU A 243 16.13 2.08 19.97
N GLY A 244 17.14 1.88 20.84
CA GLY A 244 17.99 2.99 21.31
C GLY A 244 18.83 3.67 20.21
N GLN A 245 19.06 2.99 19.08
CA GLN A 245 19.74 3.55 17.90
C GLN A 245 18.75 4.16 16.89
N HIS A 246 17.46 3.80 16.99
CA HIS A 246 16.41 4.15 16.04
C HIS A 246 15.14 4.68 16.77
N PRO A 247 15.21 5.85 17.45
CA PRO A 247 14.10 6.39 18.25
C PRO A 247 12.86 6.79 17.42
N GLU A 248 12.99 6.91 16.10
CA GLU A 248 11.90 7.13 15.15
C GLU A 248 10.98 5.92 14.99
N THR A 249 11.45 4.72 15.33
CA THR A 249 10.72 3.47 15.13
C THR A 249 9.36 3.49 15.81
N ARG A 250 8.32 3.06 15.10
CA ARG A 250 6.98 2.85 15.65
C ARG A 250 6.57 1.39 15.58
N ILE A 251 7.10 0.64 14.62
CA ILE A 251 6.90 -0.79 14.52
C ILE A 251 8.25 -1.47 14.29
N LEU A 252 8.55 -2.51 15.08
CA LEU A 252 9.74 -3.33 14.89
C LEU A 252 9.33 -4.78 14.68
N SER A 253 9.77 -5.39 13.58
CA SER A 253 9.45 -6.80 13.33
C SER A 253 10.36 -7.72 14.14
N VAL A 254 9.77 -8.67 14.86
CA VAL A 254 10.42 -9.80 15.52
C VAL A 254 9.74 -11.06 15.00
N SER A 255 10.23 -11.56 13.87
CA SER A 255 9.52 -12.54 13.05
C SER A 255 10.43 -13.65 12.52
N GLN A 256 9.81 -14.82 12.34
CA GLN A 256 10.42 -16.02 11.79
C GLN A 256 11.14 -15.75 10.46
N ASN A 257 12.24 -16.48 10.21
CA ASN A 257 12.88 -16.51 8.90
C ASN A 257 11.94 -17.13 7.85
N ASP A 258 12.21 -16.93 6.57
CA ASP A 258 11.38 -17.47 5.48
C ASP A 258 11.67 -18.96 5.20
N TRP A 259 11.50 -19.82 6.22
CA TRP A 259 11.79 -21.25 6.18
C TRP A 259 10.73 -22.11 6.89
N TYR A 260 10.49 -23.34 6.40
CA TYR A 260 9.45 -24.26 6.89
C TYR A 260 9.87 -25.17 8.06
N ASN A 261 10.95 -24.84 8.78
CA ASN A 261 11.53 -25.70 9.81
C ASN A 261 11.33 -25.14 11.23
N PRO A 262 10.13 -25.26 11.83
CA PRO A 262 9.94 -24.88 13.23
C PRO A 262 10.80 -25.73 14.16
N CYS A 263 11.18 -25.18 15.32
CA CYS A 263 11.86 -25.95 16.35
C CYS A 263 10.93 -27.00 16.95
N GLN A 264 11.30 -28.27 16.85
CA GLN A 264 10.54 -29.43 17.34
C GLN A 264 11.09 -29.97 18.68
N CYS A 265 11.95 -29.22 19.36
CA CYS A 265 12.49 -29.67 20.65
C CYS A 265 11.35 -29.88 21.66
N ALA A 266 11.61 -30.67 22.71
CA ALA A 266 10.56 -31.08 23.66
C ALA A 266 9.74 -29.91 24.24
N ASN A 267 10.38 -28.77 24.50
CA ASN A 267 9.72 -27.59 25.05
C ASN A 267 8.83 -26.86 24.02
N CYS A 268 9.34 -26.60 22.81
CA CYS A 268 8.55 -25.99 21.73
C CYS A 268 7.34 -26.88 21.39
N ARG A 269 7.59 -28.18 21.23
CA ARG A 269 6.55 -29.16 20.96
C ARG A 269 5.46 -29.19 22.02
N ALA A 270 5.82 -29.17 23.31
CA ALA A 270 4.84 -29.15 24.39
C ALA A 270 3.94 -27.91 24.34
N VAL A 271 4.49 -26.75 23.98
CA VAL A 271 3.71 -25.52 23.79
C VAL A 271 2.81 -25.64 22.57
N ASP A 272 3.35 -26.04 21.43
CA ASP A 272 2.60 -26.05 20.16
C ASP A 272 1.51 -27.14 20.16
N GLU A 273 1.72 -28.29 20.81
CA GLU A 273 0.69 -29.32 21.04
C GLU A 273 -0.42 -28.81 21.98
N TYR A 274 -0.06 -28.06 23.01
CA TYR A 274 -1.04 -27.46 23.94
C TYR A 274 -1.89 -26.39 23.23
N GLU A 275 -1.27 -25.56 22.41
CA GLU A 275 -1.92 -24.49 21.64
C GLU A 275 -2.59 -25.01 20.36
N ASP A 276 -2.34 -26.27 19.97
CA ASP A 276 -2.76 -26.86 18.69
C ASP A 276 -2.30 -26.01 17.49
N SER A 277 -1.13 -25.36 17.60
CA SER A 277 -0.53 -24.53 16.56
C SER A 277 0.91 -24.13 16.89
N TYR A 278 1.77 -24.06 15.88
CA TYR A 278 3.13 -23.50 15.99
C TYR A 278 3.16 -21.99 16.27
N SER A 279 2.07 -21.26 16.03
CA SER A 279 1.98 -19.86 16.44
C SER A 279 1.93 -19.73 17.98
N GLY A 280 1.64 -20.82 18.70
CA GLY A 280 1.66 -20.87 20.16
C GLY A 280 3.00 -20.45 20.76
N SER A 281 4.08 -21.09 20.32
CA SER A 281 5.44 -20.72 20.73
C SER A 281 5.83 -19.32 20.26
N LEU A 282 5.46 -18.94 19.03
CA LEU A 282 5.73 -17.60 18.50
C LEU A 282 5.08 -16.49 19.32
N ILE A 283 3.77 -16.55 19.55
CA ILE A 283 3.03 -15.50 20.27
C ILE A 283 3.51 -15.39 21.71
N ARG A 284 3.81 -16.51 22.39
CA ARG A 284 4.38 -16.48 23.75
C ARG A 284 5.74 -15.79 23.79
N PHE A 285 6.57 -16.01 22.78
CA PHE A 285 7.89 -15.38 22.68
C PHE A 285 7.76 -13.87 22.43
N VAL A 286 7.02 -13.47 21.39
CA VAL A 286 6.91 -12.04 21.04
C VAL A 286 6.15 -11.23 22.10
N ASN A 287 5.20 -11.83 22.82
CA ASN A 287 4.54 -11.18 23.94
C ASN A 287 5.55 -10.80 25.05
N GLN A 288 6.51 -11.67 25.34
CA GLN A 288 7.54 -11.39 26.35
C GLN A 288 8.50 -10.29 25.88
N VAL A 289 8.85 -10.27 24.58
CA VAL A 289 9.66 -9.19 24.00
C VAL A 289 8.90 -7.86 24.07
N ALA A 290 7.64 -7.85 23.65
CA ALA A 290 6.78 -6.66 23.67
C ALA A 290 6.54 -6.12 25.10
N GLU A 291 6.38 -7.00 26.07
CA GLU A 291 6.28 -6.63 27.50
C GLU A 291 7.59 -6.01 28.02
N ALA A 292 8.74 -6.59 27.65
CA ALA A 292 10.03 -6.15 28.15
C ALA A 292 10.44 -4.76 27.68
N ILE A 293 9.92 -4.29 26.54
CA ILE A 293 10.22 -2.96 25.99
C ILE A 293 9.18 -1.89 26.38
N GLU A 294 7.98 -2.29 26.80
CA GLU A 294 6.80 -1.41 26.93
C GLU A 294 7.04 -0.19 27.82
N SER A 295 7.74 -0.34 28.95
CA SER A 295 7.98 0.78 29.86
C SER A 295 8.99 1.81 29.33
N GLU A 296 9.89 1.38 28.43
CA GLU A 296 10.94 2.23 27.86
C GLU A 296 10.54 2.80 26.50
N TYR A 297 9.71 2.08 25.74
CA TYR A 297 9.29 2.40 24.38
C TYR A 297 7.77 2.18 24.21
N PRO A 298 6.91 2.92 24.92
CA PRO A 298 5.46 2.71 24.95
C PRO A 298 4.77 2.94 23.59
N GLU A 299 5.40 3.69 22.69
CA GLU A 299 4.93 3.99 21.33
C GLU A 299 5.28 2.90 20.29
N VAL A 300 6.07 1.89 20.67
CA VAL A 300 6.54 0.84 19.75
C VAL A 300 5.64 -0.39 19.83
N ALA A 301 5.20 -0.87 18.67
CA ALA A 301 4.58 -2.19 18.52
C ALA A 301 5.57 -3.21 17.96
N ILE A 302 5.44 -4.46 18.40
CA ILE A 302 6.19 -5.59 17.85
C ILE A 302 5.36 -6.27 16.76
N ASP A 303 5.86 -6.28 15.54
CA ASP A 303 5.27 -7.00 14.41
C ASP A 303 5.81 -8.44 14.36
N THR A 304 4.93 -9.40 14.09
CA THR A 304 5.33 -10.78 13.80
C THR A 304 4.45 -11.39 12.71
N LEU A 305 4.84 -12.57 12.22
CA LEU A 305 4.18 -13.22 11.08
C LEU A 305 3.32 -14.41 11.50
N ALA A 306 2.08 -14.44 11.03
CA ALA A 306 1.25 -15.64 10.91
C ALA A 306 1.37 -16.15 9.47
N TYR A 307 2.49 -16.80 9.18
CA TYR A 307 2.93 -17.14 7.82
C TYR A 307 3.47 -18.56 7.76
N GLN A 308 3.20 -19.28 6.67
CA GLN A 308 3.55 -20.69 6.50
C GLN A 308 3.09 -21.53 7.71
N TYR A 309 4.01 -22.12 8.47
CA TYR A 309 3.72 -23.02 9.58
C TYR A 309 3.08 -22.32 10.80
N THR A 310 3.11 -20.99 10.89
CA THR A 310 2.45 -20.21 11.97
C THR A 310 1.11 -19.58 11.55
N ARG A 311 0.58 -19.95 10.38
CA ARG A 311 -0.70 -19.45 9.84
C ARG A 311 -1.88 -19.64 10.80
N LYS A 312 -2.00 -20.82 11.40
CA LYS A 312 -3.11 -21.16 12.30
C LYS A 312 -2.99 -20.38 13.61
N PRO A 313 -4.02 -19.68 14.10
CA PRO A 313 -3.96 -18.99 15.40
C PRO A 313 -3.83 -19.97 16.58
N PRO A 314 -3.24 -19.55 17.70
CA PRO A 314 -3.08 -20.41 18.86
C PRO A 314 -4.37 -20.48 19.68
N LYS A 315 -4.63 -21.65 20.29
CA LYS A 315 -5.90 -21.91 20.98
C LYS A 315 -6.14 -21.04 22.21
N TYR A 316 -5.11 -20.81 23.03
CA TYR A 316 -5.24 -20.19 24.35
C TYR A 316 -4.45 -18.89 24.51
N VAL A 317 -3.19 -18.83 24.07
CA VAL A 317 -2.42 -17.58 24.16
C VAL A 317 -3.03 -16.51 23.25
N ARG A 318 -2.98 -15.25 23.67
CA ARG A 318 -3.46 -14.10 22.89
C ARG A 318 -2.33 -13.10 22.70
N PRO A 319 -2.17 -12.47 21.52
CA PRO A 319 -1.23 -11.37 21.34
C PRO A 319 -1.51 -10.23 22.32
N ARG A 320 -0.45 -9.56 22.82
CA ARG A 320 -0.58 -8.31 23.59
C ARG A 320 -1.12 -7.18 22.72
N TYR A 321 -1.57 -6.10 23.35
CA TYR A 321 -2.11 -4.92 22.64
C TYR A 321 -1.06 -4.22 21.76
N ASN A 322 0.22 -4.31 22.14
CA ASN A 322 1.36 -3.80 21.38
C ASN A 322 2.03 -4.87 20.51
N VAL A 323 1.33 -5.96 20.17
CA VAL A 323 1.78 -6.95 19.18
C VAL A 323 0.87 -6.90 17.96
N ILE A 324 1.49 -6.76 16.79
CA ILE A 324 0.87 -6.83 15.47
C ILE A 324 1.10 -8.24 14.91
N VAL A 325 0.03 -8.89 14.47
CA VAL A 325 0.12 -10.19 13.78
C VAL A 325 -0.17 -9.97 12.30
N ARG A 326 0.81 -10.26 11.45
CA ARG A 326 0.73 -10.05 10.01
C ARG A 326 0.50 -11.36 9.27
N LEU A 327 -0.58 -11.43 8.50
CA LEU A 327 -0.86 -12.56 7.59
C LEU A 327 -0.47 -12.18 6.16
N CYS A 328 -0.03 -13.17 5.38
CA CYS A 328 0.28 -13.01 3.96
C CYS A 328 -0.67 -13.85 3.10
N SER A 329 -1.19 -13.29 2.01
CA SER A 329 -2.13 -13.95 1.09
C SER A 329 -1.45 -14.68 -0.07
N ILE A 330 -0.14 -14.92 0.00
CA ILE A 330 0.74 -15.24 -1.14
C ILE A 330 0.28 -16.42 -2.01
N GLU A 331 -0.38 -17.42 -1.43
CA GLU A 331 -0.85 -18.61 -2.13
C GLU A 331 -2.23 -18.46 -2.78
N CYS A 332 -2.96 -17.38 -2.50
CA CYS A 332 -4.37 -17.21 -2.85
C CYS A 332 -4.58 -16.93 -4.35
N CYS A 333 -5.84 -17.00 -4.78
CA CYS A 333 -6.32 -16.44 -6.04
C CYS A 333 -6.44 -14.92 -5.95
N PHE A 334 -5.98 -14.20 -6.98
CA PHE A 334 -6.05 -12.73 -7.07
C PHE A 334 -7.04 -12.22 -8.12
N ALA A 335 -7.77 -13.11 -8.80
CA ALA A 335 -8.84 -12.78 -9.74
C ALA A 335 -10.24 -12.81 -9.12
N HIS A 336 -10.39 -13.43 -7.94
CA HIS A 336 -11.69 -13.55 -7.25
C HIS A 336 -11.56 -13.10 -5.78
N PRO A 337 -12.63 -12.55 -5.17
CA PRO A 337 -12.56 -12.08 -3.79
C PRO A 337 -12.18 -13.18 -2.81
N LEU A 338 -11.19 -12.90 -1.94
CA LEU A 338 -10.59 -13.87 -1.02
C LEU A 338 -11.60 -14.47 -0.03
N GLU A 339 -12.61 -13.70 0.36
CA GLU A 339 -13.70 -14.16 1.24
C GLU A 339 -14.48 -15.34 0.63
N THR A 340 -14.58 -15.38 -0.70
CA THR A 340 -15.43 -16.35 -1.43
C THR A 340 -14.64 -17.36 -2.24
N CYS A 341 -13.38 -17.07 -2.57
CA CYS A 341 -12.51 -17.94 -3.34
C CYS A 341 -11.49 -18.61 -2.41
N GLN A 342 -11.57 -19.93 -2.29
CA GLN A 342 -10.66 -20.74 -1.48
C GLN A 342 -9.58 -21.43 -2.31
N GLU A 343 -9.48 -21.08 -3.59
CA GLU A 343 -8.51 -21.68 -4.50
C GLU A 343 -7.10 -21.14 -4.23
N LEU A 344 -6.15 -22.06 -4.23
CA LEU A 344 -4.74 -21.75 -4.16
C LEU A 344 -4.26 -21.53 -5.60
N ALA A 345 -3.72 -20.36 -5.93
CA ALA A 345 -3.18 -20.10 -7.26
C ALA A 345 -1.65 -20.30 -7.28
N SER A 346 -0.96 -19.91 -6.21
CA SER A 346 0.49 -20.07 -6.03
C SER A 346 0.80 -21.10 -4.94
N PHE A 347 2.02 -21.66 -4.94
CA PHE A 347 2.55 -22.53 -3.87
C PHE A 347 1.66 -23.70 -3.40
N LYS A 348 0.81 -24.25 -4.28
CA LYS A 348 -0.12 -25.37 -3.98
C LYS A 348 0.53 -26.53 -3.22
N SER A 349 1.79 -26.86 -3.54
CA SER A 349 2.53 -27.97 -2.92
C SER A 349 2.99 -27.69 -1.48
N ARG A 350 2.94 -26.43 -1.03
CA ARG A 350 3.43 -25.97 0.28
C ARG A 350 2.30 -25.56 1.22
N ALA A 351 1.07 -25.46 0.73
CA ALA A 351 -0.09 -25.09 1.51
C ALA A 351 -0.70 -26.30 2.24
N GLU A 352 -1.24 -26.07 3.43
CA GLU A 352 -1.98 -27.09 4.18
C GLU A 352 -3.34 -27.35 3.52
N SER A 353 -3.68 -28.63 3.33
CA SER A 353 -4.94 -28.99 2.69
C SER A 353 -6.14 -28.72 3.60
N GLY A 354 -7.18 -28.09 3.07
CA GLY A 354 -8.46 -27.87 3.77
C GLY A 354 -8.52 -26.64 4.68
N VAL A 355 -7.49 -25.79 4.69
CA VAL A 355 -7.48 -24.50 5.39
C VAL A 355 -7.25 -23.38 4.37
N SER A 356 -8.04 -22.31 4.46
CA SER A 356 -7.93 -21.14 3.56
C SER A 356 -7.45 -19.91 4.33
N PHE A 357 -6.79 -19.00 3.61
CA PHE A 357 -6.38 -17.70 4.16
C PHE A 357 -7.55 -16.95 4.79
N ALA A 358 -8.73 -16.95 4.14
CA ALA A 358 -9.91 -16.30 4.66
C ALA A 358 -10.33 -16.87 6.03
N GLN A 359 -10.29 -18.19 6.19
CA GLN A 359 -10.59 -18.83 7.45
C GLN A 359 -9.55 -18.47 8.53
N ASP A 360 -8.27 -18.49 8.19
CA ASP A 360 -7.20 -18.09 9.12
C ASP A 360 -7.39 -16.63 9.58
N LEU A 361 -7.71 -15.72 8.66
CA LEU A 361 -7.96 -14.32 8.98
C LEU A 361 -9.17 -14.14 9.91
N ILE A 362 -10.27 -14.84 9.64
CA ILE A 362 -11.46 -14.82 10.49
C ILE A 362 -11.12 -15.32 11.90
N GLU A 363 -10.36 -16.41 12.03
CA GLU A 363 -9.98 -16.94 13.34
C GLU A 363 -8.98 -16.03 14.07
N TRP A 364 -8.02 -15.43 13.36
CA TRP A 364 -7.11 -14.43 13.93
C TRP A 364 -7.87 -13.20 14.44
N GLY A 365 -8.85 -12.72 13.68
CA GLY A 365 -9.71 -11.59 14.09
C GLY A 365 -10.53 -11.84 15.35
N LYS A 366 -10.70 -13.09 15.79
CA LYS A 366 -11.33 -13.43 17.09
C LYS A 366 -10.38 -13.34 18.27
N VAL A 367 -9.07 -13.39 18.03
CA VAL A 367 -8.04 -13.52 19.08
C VAL A 367 -7.03 -12.38 19.10
N CYS A 368 -6.99 -11.55 18.05
CA CYS A 368 -6.11 -10.40 17.91
C CYS A 368 -6.91 -9.19 17.40
N ASN A 369 -6.74 -8.04 18.04
CA ASN A 369 -7.43 -6.79 17.69
C ASN A 369 -6.57 -5.85 16.80
N ARG A 370 -5.36 -6.29 16.42
CA ARG A 370 -4.38 -5.51 15.67
C ARG A 370 -3.71 -6.38 14.60
N VAL A 371 -4.52 -6.92 13.69
CA VAL A 371 -4.04 -7.74 12.57
C VAL A 371 -3.54 -6.82 11.45
N TYR A 372 -2.43 -7.20 10.82
CA TYR A 372 -1.96 -6.55 9.59
C TYR A 372 -2.01 -7.55 8.44
N ILE A 373 -2.16 -7.05 7.21
CA ILE A 373 -2.14 -7.86 6.01
C ILE A 373 -0.96 -7.45 5.13
N TRP A 374 -0.30 -8.46 4.59
CA TRP A 374 0.52 -8.37 3.39
C TRP A 374 -0.26 -9.02 2.25
N ASP A 375 -0.83 -8.19 1.38
CA ASP A 375 -1.54 -8.61 0.18
C ASP A 375 -0.68 -8.33 -1.07
N TYR A 376 -1.00 -8.97 -2.19
CA TYR A 376 -0.17 -8.93 -3.39
C TYR A 376 -1.02 -8.49 -4.60
N VAL A 377 -0.55 -7.45 -5.30
CA VAL A 377 -1.36 -6.76 -6.32
C VAL A 377 -0.68 -6.66 -7.68
N THR A 378 0.31 -7.52 -7.93
CA THR A 378 1.01 -7.64 -9.22
C THR A 378 1.46 -9.08 -9.47
N ASN A 379 1.99 -9.34 -10.67
CA ASN A 379 2.66 -10.59 -10.99
C ASN A 379 4.19 -10.42 -10.86
N PHE A 380 4.77 -10.98 -9.81
CA PHE A 380 6.21 -10.97 -9.52
C PHE A 380 7.01 -11.93 -10.38
N SER A 381 6.47 -12.57 -11.42
CA SER A 381 7.30 -13.15 -12.49
C SER A 381 7.33 -12.25 -13.72
N ASN A 382 6.33 -11.39 -13.89
CA ASN A 382 6.09 -10.63 -15.10
C ASN A 382 5.34 -9.31 -14.77
N TYR A 383 6.01 -8.29 -14.24
CA TYR A 383 5.37 -7.03 -13.81
C TYR A 383 4.60 -6.31 -14.91
N VAL A 384 5.09 -6.41 -16.15
CA VAL A 384 4.44 -5.80 -17.33
C VAL A 384 3.30 -6.66 -17.88
N MET A 385 3.07 -7.86 -17.39
CA MET A 385 2.01 -8.73 -17.92
C MET A 385 0.63 -8.27 -17.42
N PRO A 386 -0.42 -8.35 -18.26
CA PRO A 386 -1.79 -8.07 -17.80
C PRO A 386 -2.15 -8.91 -16.56
N PHE A 387 -2.66 -8.28 -15.50
CA PHE A 387 -3.01 -8.97 -14.25
C PHE A 387 -4.43 -8.61 -13.78
N PRO A 388 -5.41 -9.52 -13.85
CA PRO A 388 -6.84 -9.20 -13.67
C PRO A 388 -7.28 -9.13 -12.20
N ASN A 389 -6.72 -8.20 -11.41
CA ASN A 389 -6.96 -8.11 -9.97
C ASN A 389 -7.50 -6.77 -9.46
N ILE A 390 -7.89 -5.83 -10.33
CA ILE A 390 -8.38 -4.50 -9.91
C ILE A 390 -9.75 -4.62 -9.23
N ARG A 391 -10.64 -5.47 -9.75
CA ARG A 391 -12.01 -5.61 -9.22
C ARG A 391 -12.08 -6.30 -7.84
N VAL A 392 -11.02 -7.01 -7.43
CA VAL A 392 -11.01 -7.68 -6.11
C VAL A 392 -10.48 -6.80 -4.99
N LEU A 393 -9.83 -5.68 -5.29
CA LEU A 393 -9.17 -4.82 -4.29
C LEU A 393 -10.16 -4.35 -3.21
N GLN A 394 -11.30 -3.78 -3.61
CA GLN A 394 -12.31 -3.29 -2.67
C GLN A 394 -12.91 -4.39 -1.79
N PRO A 395 -13.48 -5.49 -2.34
CA PRO A 395 -14.07 -6.53 -1.50
C PRO A 395 -13.03 -7.20 -0.59
N ASN A 396 -11.76 -7.34 -1.02
CA ASN A 396 -10.68 -7.85 -0.18
C ASN A 396 -10.38 -6.89 0.99
N ILE A 397 -10.16 -5.61 0.73
CA ILE A 397 -9.90 -4.60 1.77
C ILE A 397 -11.06 -4.53 2.77
N GLN A 398 -12.30 -4.54 2.30
CA GLN A 398 -13.48 -4.56 3.17
C GLN A 398 -13.54 -5.84 4.02
N PHE A 399 -13.24 -7.01 3.43
CA PHE A 399 -13.15 -8.27 4.16
C PHE A 399 -12.05 -8.22 5.23
N PHE A 400 -10.89 -7.68 4.91
CA PHE A 400 -9.79 -7.50 5.87
C PHE A 400 -10.23 -6.65 7.06
N ILE A 401 -10.76 -5.46 6.80
CA ILE A 401 -11.19 -4.51 7.84
C ILE A 401 -12.26 -5.13 8.76
N ARG A 402 -13.24 -5.86 8.22
CA ARG A 402 -14.27 -6.55 9.03
C ARG A 402 -13.69 -7.61 9.98
N ASN A 403 -12.49 -8.10 9.71
CA ASN A 403 -11.80 -9.13 10.49
C ASN A 403 -10.62 -8.58 11.32
N GLN A 404 -10.77 -7.37 11.89
CA GLN A 404 -9.81 -6.72 12.80
C GLN A 404 -8.47 -6.30 12.16
N VAL A 405 -8.40 -6.18 10.83
CA VAL A 405 -7.21 -5.64 10.18
C VAL A 405 -7.12 -4.13 10.40
N LYS A 406 -5.95 -3.67 10.85
CA LYS A 406 -5.63 -2.26 11.14
C LYS A 406 -4.55 -1.70 10.21
N GLY A 407 -3.78 -2.56 9.54
CA GLY A 407 -2.77 -2.13 8.58
C GLY A 407 -2.74 -3.04 7.35
N ILE A 408 -2.59 -2.45 6.17
CA ILE A 408 -2.51 -3.19 4.91
C ILE A 408 -1.30 -2.72 4.11
N PHE A 409 -0.47 -3.71 3.73
CA PHE A 409 0.61 -3.59 2.76
C PHE A 409 0.19 -4.27 1.47
N GLU A 410 -0.03 -3.49 0.41
CA GLU A 410 -0.46 -3.97 -0.91
C GLU A 410 0.77 -4.03 -1.82
N GLN A 411 1.43 -5.19 -1.88
CA GLN A 411 2.68 -5.36 -2.60
C GLN A 411 2.47 -5.32 -4.11
N GLY A 412 2.86 -4.21 -4.74
CA GLY A 412 2.83 -4.01 -6.17
C GLY A 412 4.20 -4.13 -6.83
N SER A 413 4.31 -3.63 -8.06
CA SER A 413 5.57 -3.56 -8.80
C SER A 413 6.42 -2.40 -8.28
N TYR A 414 7.35 -2.72 -7.39
CA TYR A 414 8.13 -1.74 -6.62
C TYR A 414 9.54 -1.48 -7.17
N GLU A 415 9.98 -2.27 -8.16
CA GLU A 415 11.32 -2.15 -8.72
C GLU A 415 11.57 -0.74 -9.27
N LYS A 416 12.83 -0.33 -9.21
CA LYS A 416 13.23 1.00 -9.67
C LYS A 416 12.81 1.23 -11.12
N GLY A 417 12.32 2.42 -11.41
CA GLY A 417 11.86 2.79 -12.76
C GLY A 417 10.41 2.39 -13.05
N GLY A 418 9.75 1.60 -12.19
CA GLY A 418 8.32 1.33 -12.31
C GLY A 418 7.93 0.60 -13.59
N GLY A 419 6.81 1.03 -14.21
CA GLY A 419 6.33 0.51 -15.49
C GLY A 419 5.65 -0.86 -15.45
N GLY A 420 5.24 -1.34 -14.27
CA GLY A 420 4.32 -2.47 -14.17
C GLY A 420 2.98 -2.16 -14.86
N GLU A 421 2.27 -3.19 -15.30
CA GLU A 421 0.97 -3.03 -15.96
C GLU A 421 0.04 -2.21 -15.06
N PHE A 422 -0.46 -1.07 -15.58
CA PHE A 422 -1.33 -0.13 -14.86
C PHE A 422 -0.94 0.13 -13.39
N ALA A 423 0.37 0.24 -13.11
CA ALA A 423 0.90 0.45 -11.76
C ALA A 423 0.33 1.73 -11.11
N GLU A 424 0.29 2.85 -11.84
CA GLU A 424 -0.22 4.13 -11.37
C GLU A 424 -1.72 4.07 -11.08
N LEU A 425 -2.50 3.40 -11.94
CA LEU A 425 -3.93 3.20 -11.72
C LEU A 425 -4.18 2.39 -10.45
N ARG A 426 -3.45 1.28 -10.25
CA ARG A 426 -3.58 0.46 -9.04
C ARG A 426 -3.18 1.24 -7.79
N ALA A 427 -2.04 1.93 -7.83
CA ALA A 427 -1.60 2.77 -6.72
C ALA A 427 -2.65 3.82 -6.36
N TYR A 428 -3.21 4.50 -7.37
CA TYR A 428 -4.27 5.50 -7.17
C TYR A 428 -5.53 4.87 -6.57
N VAL A 429 -6.07 3.80 -7.15
CA VAL A 429 -7.28 3.12 -6.65
C VAL A 429 -7.07 2.61 -5.22
N LEU A 430 -5.94 1.95 -4.95
CA LEU A 430 -5.58 1.49 -3.61
C LEU A 430 -5.50 2.63 -2.61
N SER A 431 -4.92 3.76 -2.98
CA SER A 431 -4.84 4.91 -2.06
C SER A 431 -6.23 5.40 -1.61
N LYS A 432 -7.21 5.39 -2.53
CA LYS A 432 -8.61 5.74 -2.21
C LYS A 432 -9.26 4.70 -1.32
N LEU A 433 -9.09 3.42 -1.63
CA LEU A 433 -9.71 2.31 -0.87
C LEU A 433 -9.08 2.14 0.52
N LEU A 434 -7.77 2.32 0.66
CA LEU A 434 -7.08 2.23 1.95
C LEU A 434 -7.42 3.41 2.86
N TRP A 435 -7.76 4.58 2.30
CA TRP A 435 -8.31 5.70 3.09
C TRP A 435 -9.78 5.47 3.45
N ASN A 436 -10.60 5.14 2.47
CA ASN A 436 -12.03 4.90 2.62
C ASN A 436 -12.44 3.64 1.82
N PRO A 437 -12.69 2.51 2.50
CA PRO A 437 -12.98 1.23 1.83
C PRO A 437 -14.32 1.23 1.09
N ASP A 438 -15.19 2.20 1.37
CA ASP A 438 -16.51 2.35 0.73
C ASP A 438 -16.50 3.40 -0.40
N SER A 439 -15.30 3.82 -0.84
CA SER A 439 -15.17 4.70 -2.02
C SER A 439 -15.71 4.02 -3.28
N ASP A 440 -16.28 4.82 -4.18
CA ASP A 440 -16.73 4.32 -5.49
C ASP A 440 -15.50 4.01 -6.36
N VAL A 441 -15.19 2.71 -6.49
CA VAL A 441 -14.02 2.22 -7.22
C VAL A 441 -14.15 2.46 -8.72
N ASP A 442 -15.35 2.37 -9.29
CA ASP A 442 -15.57 2.64 -10.72
C ASP A 442 -15.33 4.12 -11.02
N THR A 443 -15.82 5.01 -10.16
CA THR A 443 -15.51 6.45 -10.25
C THR A 443 -14.00 6.69 -10.17
N ALA A 444 -13.29 6.06 -9.23
CA ALA A 444 -11.83 6.23 -9.11
C ALA A 444 -11.08 5.74 -10.38
N ILE A 445 -11.49 4.61 -10.95
CA ILE A 445 -10.93 4.09 -12.21
C ILE A 445 -11.22 5.06 -13.36
N ASP A 446 -12.47 5.50 -13.52
CA ASP A 446 -12.86 6.37 -14.65
C ASP A 446 -12.25 7.77 -14.55
N GLU A 447 -12.16 8.34 -13.34
CA GLU A 447 -11.46 9.59 -13.10
C GLU A 447 -9.98 9.48 -13.44
N PHE A 448 -9.33 8.39 -13.02
CA PHE A 448 -7.93 8.11 -13.38
C PHE A 448 -7.78 8.00 -14.89
N LEU A 449 -8.56 7.14 -15.55
CA LEU A 449 -8.42 6.89 -16.97
C LEU A 449 -8.65 8.16 -17.78
N THR A 450 -9.69 8.95 -17.45
CA THR A 450 -9.98 10.21 -18.12
C THR A 450 -8.91 11.26 -17.84
N GLY A 451 -8.48 11.38 -16.58
CA GLY A 451 -7.48 12.35 -16.17
C GLY A 451 -6.09 12.06 -16.74
N TYR A 452 -5.73 10.79 -16.85
CA TYR A 452 -4.40 10.31 -17.23
C TYR A 452 -4.28 10.03 -18.74
N TYR A 453 -5.32 9.51 -19.38
CA TYR A 453 -5.31 9.13 -20.80
C TYR A 453 -6.25 9.97 -21.68
N GLY A 454 -6.97 10.96 -21.13
CA GLY A 454 -7.80 11.86 -21.92
C GLY A 454 -8.87 11.12 -22.73
N MET A 455 -9.02 11.45 -24.01
CA MET A 455 -9.99 10.80 -24.90
C MET A 455 -9.70 9.31 -25.16
N ALA A 456 -8.48 8.83 -24.88
CA ALA A 456 -8.12 7.40 -24.99
C ALA A 456 -8.66 6.54 -23.83
N ALA A 457 -9.27 7.14 -22.79
CA ALA A 457 -9.80 6.43 -21.63
C ALA A 457 -10.80 5.32 -21.95
N SER A 458 -11.75 5.57 -22.87
CA SER A 458 -12.86 4.65 -23.16
C SER A 458 -12.43 3.27 -23.69
N PRO A 459 -11.53 3.16 -24.70
CA PRO A 459 -11.03 1.84 -25.11
C PRO A 459 -10.17 1.16 -24.04
N LEU A 460 -9.42 1.91 -23.22
CA LEU A 460 -8.64 1.34 -22.12
C LEU A 460 -9.54 0.77 -21.02
N ARG A 461 -10.64 1.46 -20.68
CA ARG A 461 -11.67 0.95 -19.77
C ARG A 461 -12.27 -0.36 -20.29
N GLN A 462 -12.63 -0.42 -21.58
CA GLN A 462 -13.13 -1.64 -22.22
C GLN A 462 -12.11 -2.79 -22.15
N TYR A 463 -10.82 -2.51 -22.29
CA TYR A 463 -9.77 -3.52 -22.16
C TYR A 463 -9.70 -4.08 -20.72
N ILE A 464 -9.70 -3.18 -19.72
CA ILE A 464 -9.72 -3.57 -18.31
C ILE A 464 -10.95 -4.45 -18.03
N ASP A 465 -12.14 -4.03 -18.46
CA ASP A 465 -13.37 -4.78 -18.26
C ASP A 465 -13.33 -6.14 -18.94
N MET A 466 -12.90 -6.21 -20.21
CA MET A 466 -12.77 -7.47 -20.95
C MET A 466 -11.83 -8.48 -20.27
N LEU A 467 -10.71 -8.00 -19.74
CA LEU A 467 -9.73 -8.83 -19.05
C LEU A 467 -10.31 -9.42 -17.75
N HIS A 468 -11.01 -8.62 -16.96
CA HIS A 468 -11.63 -9.07 -15.71
C HIS A 468 -12.87 -9.95 -15.97
N ASP A 469 -13.71 -9.60 -16.93
CA ASP A 469 -14.88 -10.39 -17.34
C ASP A 469 -14.49 -11.81 -17.75
N LYS A 470 -13.33 -11.98 -18.39
CA LYS A 470 -12.84 -13.31 -18.78
C LYS A 470 -12.58 -14.20 -17.57
N VAL A 471 -11.82 -13.72 -16.58
CA VAL A 471 -11.47 -14.54 -15.39
C VAL A 471 -12.66 -14.83 -14.51
N GLU A 472 -13.61 -13.90 -14.43
CA GLU A 472 -14.86 -14.08 -13.70
C GLU A 472 -15.76 -15.10 -14.38
N ARG A 473 -16.04 -14.94 -15.68
CA ARG A 473 -16.96 -15.80 -16.44
C ARG A 473 -16.46 -17.23 -16.61
N GLU A 474 -15.15 -17.38 -16.80
CA GLU A 474 -14.52 -18.68 -17.08
C GLU A 474 -13.93 -19.33 -15.81
N HIS A 475 -14.08 -18.69 -14.64
CA HIS A 475 -13.54 -19.16 -13.37
C HIS A 475 -12.03 -19.46 -13.43
N ILE A 476 -11.27 -18.55 -14.05
CA ILE A 476 -9.82 -18.69 -14.18
C ILE A 476 -9.17 -18.08 -12.93
N HIS A 477 -8.45 -18.90 -12.17
CA HIS A 477 -7.74 -18.46 -10.96
C HIS A 477 -6.34 -17.95 -11.33
N THR A 478 -5.95 -16.82 -10.76
CA THR A 478 -4.68 -16.16 -11.08
C THR A 478 -3.75 -16.09 -9.87
N GLY A 479 -2.49 -16.42 -10.12
CA GLY A 479 -1.41 -16.37 -9.15
C GLY A 479 -0.40 -15.28 -9.48
N ILE A 480 0.34 -14.85 -8.47
CA ILE A 480 1.35 -13.79 -8.60
C ILE A 480 2.64 -14.21 -9.32
N TYR A 481 2.69 -15.44 -9.84
CA TYR A 481 3.81 -15.98 -10.64
C TYR A 481 3.32 -16.64 -11.94
N ASP A 482 2.12 -16.27 -12.40
CA ASP A 482 1.54 -16.82 -13.61
C ASP A 482 2.40 -16.54 -14.85
N PRO A 483 2.54 -17.52 -15.77
CA PRO A 483 3.27 -17.33 -17.02
C PRO A 483 2.46 -16.55 -18.08
N PRO A 484 3.09 -15.99 -19.12
CA PRO A 484 2.40 -15.39 -20.27
C PRO A 484 1.52 -16.34 -21.08
N THR A 485 1.64 -17.65 -20.83
CA THR A 485 0.80 -18.71 -21.42
C THR A 485 -0.46 -19.00 -20.62
N SER A 486 -0.77 -18.21 -19.59
CA SER A 486 -1.94 -18.42 -18.74
C SER A 486 -3.25 -18.29 -19.51
N ASP A 487 -4.28 -19.05 -19.09
CA ASP A 487 -5.54 -19.19 -19.82
C ASP A 487 -6.30 -17.86 -20.01
N TYR A 488 -6.10 -16.89 -19.12
CA TYR A 488 -6.69 -15.56 -19.22
C TYR A 488 -6.05 -14.67 -20.31
N LEU A 489 -4.91 -15.09 -20.87
CA LEU A 489 -4.18 -14.40 -21.94
C LEU A 489 -4.33 -15.10 -23.29
N SER A 490 -5.52 -15.66 -23.55
CA SER A 490 -5.84 -16.33 -24.82
C SER A 490 -5.56 -15.42 -26.03
N LYS A 491 -5.17 -16.04 -27.16
CA LYS A 491 -4.89 -15.33 -28.42
C LYS A 491 -6.00 -14.34 -28.81
N ASP A 492 -7.26 -14.77 -28.76
CA ASP A 492 -8.42 -13.93 -29.12
C ASP A 492 -8.58 -12.71 -28.20
N LEU A 493 -8.26 -12.84 -26.90
CA LEU A 493 -8.30 -11.71 -25.96
C LEU A 493 -7.19 -10.71 -26.28
N ILE A 494 -5.98 -11.20 -26.56
CA ILE A 494 -4.83 -10.36 -26.88
C ILE A 494 -5.01 -9.64 -28.23
N GLU A 495 -5.63 -10.28 -29.22
CA GLU A 495 -6.00 -9.63 -30.50
C GLU A 495 -7.05 -8.53 -30.29
N GLN A 496 -8.07 -8.77 -29.46
CA GLN A 496 -9.06 -7.75 -29.11
C GLN A 496 -8.45 -6.59 -28.31
N ALA A 497 -7.56 -6.89 -27.36
CA ALA A 497 -6.82 -5.89 -26.63
C ALA A 497 -5.99 -5.02 -27.58
N ALA A 498 -5.25 -5.64 -28.52
CA ALA A 498 -4.49 -4.91 -29.51
C ALA A 498 -5.36 -3.93 -30.32
N ALA A 499 -6.55 -4.34 -30.76
CA ALA A 499 -7.49 -3.48 -31.48
C ALA A 499 -8.04 -2.33 -30.61
N LEU A 500 -8.26 -2.56 -29.32
CA LEU A 500 -8.64 -1.49 -28.38
C LEU A 500 -7.51 -0.48 -28.21
N PHE A 501 -6.26 -0.93 -28.12
CA PHE A 501 -5.10 -0.05 -28.08
C PHE A 501 -4.88 0.73 -29.38
N ASP A 502 -5.11 0.13 -30.55
CA ASP A 502 -5.11 0.88 -31.82
C ASP A 502 -6.12 2.04 -31.79
N ARG A 503 -7.33 1.77 -31.25
CA ARG A 503 -8.35 2.80 -31.07
C ARG A 503 -7.94 3.85 -30.03
N ALA A 504 -7.27 3.45 -28.96
CA ALA A 504 -6.77 4.35 -27.93
C ALA A 504 -5.73 5.32 -28.49
N GLU A 505 -4.79 4.82 -29.30
CA GLU A 505 -3.77 5.64 -29.99
C GLU A 505 -4.41 6.65 -30.94
N MET A 506 -5.42 6.24 -31.71
CA MET A 506 -6.18 7.15 -32.59
C MET A 506 -6.95 8.25 -31.84
N LEU A 507 -7.25 8.03 -30.55
CA LEU A 507 -7.99 8.96 -29.70
C LEU A 507 -7.07 9.77 -28.77
N ALA A 508 -5.76 9.57 -28.82
CA ALA A 508 -4.83 10.35 -28.00
C ALA A 508 -4.90 11.84 -28.38
N ASP A 509 -5.08 12.70 -27.37
CA ASP A 509 -5.27 14.15 -27.57
C ASP A 509 -3.99 14.86 -28.02
N ASP A 510 -2.83 14.36 -27.58
CA ASP A 510 -1.50 14.90 -27.84
C ASP A 510 -0.42 13.80 -27.71
N GLU A 511 0.84 14.17 -27.96
CA GLU A 511 2.00 13.27 -27.89
C GLU A 511 2.23 12.72 -26.47
N GLU A 512 1.88 13.45 -25.41
CA GLU A 512 2.06 13.02 -24.02
C GLU A 512 1.04 11.93 -23.66
N ILE A 513 -0.21 12.08 -24.13
CA ILE A 513 -1.24 11.05 -24.00
C ILE A 513 -0.91 9.85 -24.88
N LEU A 514 -0.47 10.06 -26.13
CA LEU A 514 -0.10 8.99 -27.04
C LEU A 514 1.05 8.14 -26.48
N HIS A 515 2.07 8.80 -25.93
CA HIS A 515 3.16 8.14 -25.25
C HIS A 515 2.68 7.27 -24.08
N ARG A 516 1.83 7.79 -23.20
CA ARG A 516 1.23 7.00 -22.10
C ARG A 516 0.44 5.80 -22.62
N VAL A 517 -0.29 5.94 -23.72
CA VAL A 517 -0.99 4.81 -24.36
C VAL A 517 0.01 3.76 -24.88
N HIS A 518 1.14 4.17 -25.46
CA HIS A 518 2.20 3.25 -25.89
C HIS A 518 2.82 2.49 -24.70
N VAL A 519 3.07 3.16 -23.58
CA VAL A 519 3.55 2.51 -22.34
C VAL A 519 2.53 1.48 -21.87
N ALA A 520 1.25 1.85 -21.79
CA ALA A 520 0.16 0.94 -21.41
C ALA A 520 -0.04 -0.22 -22.40
N ARG A 521 0.50 -0.12 -23.63
CA ARG A 521 0.47 -1.17 -24.66
C ARG A 521 1.61 -2.19 -24.54
N LEU A 522 2.68 -1.87 -23.81
CA LEU A 522 3.81 -2.79 -23.57
C LEU A 522 3.35 -4.17 -23.04
N PRO A 523 2.40 -4.28 -22.09
CA PRO A 523 1.82 -5.56 -21.68
C PRO A 523 1.32 -6.45 -22.81
N ILE A 524 0.64 -5.87 -23.80
CA ILE A 524 0.08 -6.62 -24.93
C ILE A 524 1.20 -7.14 -25.83
N ARG A 525 2.19 -6.28 -26.12
CA ARG A 525 3.38 -6.65 -26.91
C ARG A 525 4.19 -7.73 -26.22
N TYR A 526 4.34 -7.63 -24.90
CA TYR A 526 5.07 -8.61 -24.09
C TYR A 526 4.45 -10.01 -24.21
N VAL A 527 3.13 -10.13 -24.08
CA VAL A 527 2.42 -11.41 -24.21
C VAL A 527 2.49 -11.93 -25.65
N GLN A 528 2.30 -11.07 -26.65
CA GLN A 528 2.43 -11.44 -28.07
C GLN A 528 3.82 -12.02 -28.39
N LEU A 529 4.90 -11.39 -27.90
CA LEU A 529 6.26 -11.85 -28.12
C LEU A 529 6.60 -13.13 -27.35
N SER A 530 6.06 -13.26 -26.14
CA SER A 530 6.23 -14.45 -25.32
C SER A 530 5.53 -15.67 -25.94
N ALA A 531 4.39 -15.48 -26.59
CA ALA A 531 3.66 -16.51 -27.30
C ALA A 531 4.16 -16.74 -28.75
N MET A 532 5.00 -15.84 -29.28
CA MET A 532 5.49 -15.91 -30.66
C MET A 532 6.45 -17.10 -30.85
N PRO A 533 6.16 -18.04 -31.77
CA PRO A 533 7.04 -19.16 -32.06
C PRO A 533 8.46 -18.71 -32.44
N GLN A 534 9.48 -19.46 -31.99
CA GLN A 534 10.89 -19.09 -32.19
C GLN A 534 11.32 -19.05 -33.66
N ASP A 535 10.60 -19.76 -34.53
CA ASP A 535 10.87 -19.85 -35.96
C ASP A 535 10.22 -18.74 -36.80
N VAL A 536 9.47 -17.82 -36.17
CA VAL A 536 8.91 -16.64 -36.85
C VAL A 536 10.03 -15.75 -37.39
N PRO A 537 10.04 -15.44 -38.70
CA PRO A 537 10.99 -14.49 -39.28
C PRO A 537 10.92 -13.13 -38.58
N ASN A 538 12.08 -12.51 -38.33
CA ASN A 538 12.21 -11.20 -37.64
C ASN A 538 11.78 -11.17 -36.16
N ARG A 539 11.54 -12.31 -35.50
CA ARG A 539 11.24 -12.35 -34.06
C ARG A 539 12.27 -11.58 -33.22
N GLN A 540 13.55 -11.73 -33.55
CA GLN A 540 14.63 -11.02 -32.85
C GLN A 540 14.51 -9.50 -32.95
N GLU A 541 14.15 -8.98 -34.13
CA GLU A 541 13.96 -7.53 -34.34
C GLU A 541 12.81 -7.00 -33.47
N HIS A 542 11.72 -7.76 -33.35
CA HIS A 542 10.61 -7.38 -32.48
C HIS A 542 10.98 -7.41 -30.98
N ILE A 543 11.78 -8.39 -30.55
CA ILE A 543 12.32 -8.45 -29.18
C ILE A 543 13.22 -7.24 -28.93
N ASP A 544 14.15 -6.97 -29.85
CA ASP A 544 15.08 -5.84 -29.73
C ASP A 544 14.33 -4.51 -29.62
N GLN A 545 13.31 -4.30 -30.45
CA GLN A 545 12.47 -3.11 -30.40
C GLN A 545 11.68 -3.02 -29.09
N PHE A 546 11.08 -4.12 -28.61
CA PHE A 546 10.36 -4.13 -27.33
C PHE A 546 11.27 -3.74 -26.17
N PHE A 547 12.47 -4.31 -26.07
CA PHE A 547 13.40 -3.97 -25.01
C PHE A 547 13.99 -2.57 -25.16
N ALA A 548 14.14 -2.05 -26.38
CA ALA A 548 14.51 -0.65 -26.60
C ALA A 548 13.43 0.30 -26.07
N ASP A 549 12.16 0.00 -26.32
CA ASP A 549 11.03 0.82 -25.83
C ASP A 549 10.94 0.74 -24.30
N VAL A 550 11.00 -0.47 -23.71
CA VAL A 550 11.04 -0.66 -22.24
C VAL A 550 12.18 0.16 -21.59
N GLN A 551 13.36 0.17 -22.20
CA GLN A 551 14.50 0.97 -21.70
C GLN A 551 14.28 2.47 -21.87
N ALA A 552 13.65 2.91 -22.96
CA ALA A 552 13.32 4.31 -23.20
C ALA A 552 12.36 4.86 -22.13
N GLU A 553 11.46 4.01 -21.62
CA GLU A 553 10.54 4.32 -20.51
C GLU A 553 11.21 4.27 -19.12
N GLY A 554 12.50 3.96 -19.04
CA GLY A 554 13.22 3.88 -17.77
C GLY A 554 12.87 2.67 -16.90
N ILE A 555 12.09 1.72 -17.42
CA ILE A 555 11.75 0.46 -16.75
C ILE A 555 13.04 -0.35 -16.58
N THR A 556 13.42 -0.71 -15.36
CA THR A 556 14.68 -1.45 -15.13
C THR A 556 14.50 -2.93 -14.86
N ALA A 557 13.25 -3.38 -14.66
CA ALA A 557 12.93 -4.76 -14.36
C ALA A 557 11.54 -5.13 -14.88
N LEU A 558 11.44 -6.24 -15.60
CA LEU A 558 10.15 -6.87 -15.92
C LEU A 558 9.74 -7.90 -14.85
N TRP A 559 10.61 -8.08 -13.86
CA TRP A 559 10.49 -9.07 -12.80
C TRP A 559 11.32 -8.64 -11.58
N GLU A 560 10.73 -8.77 -10.38
CA GLU A 560 11.38 -8.78 -9.06
C GLU A 560 12.79 -9.41 -9.04
N GLY A 561 13.77 -8.61 -8.65
CA GLY A 561 15.14 -9.06 -8.42
C GLY A 561 15.90 -9.50 -9.68
N ARG A 562 15.40 -9.23 -10.89
CA ARG A 562 16.08 -9.60 -12.16
C ARG A 562 16.30 -8.42 -13.08
N SER A 563 17.45 -8.44 -13.77
CA SER A 563 17.80 -7.41 -14.74
C SER A 563 17.03 -7.57 -16.06
N LEU A 564 16.90 -6.46 -16.80
CA LEU A 564 16.35 -6.49 -18.16
C LEU A 564 17.13 -7.40 -19.10
N GLU A 565 18.46 -7.46 -19.00
CA GLU A 565 19.27 -8.34 -19.86
C GLU A 565 18.89 -9.80 -19.67
N LYS A 566 18.67 -10.21 -18.41
CA LYS A 566 18.25 -11.58 -18.14
C LYS A 566 16.84 -11.86 -18.68
N SER A 567 15.94 -10.89 -18.56
CA SER A 567 14.58 -10.98 -19.09
C SER A 567 14.58 -11.10 -20.62
N LYS A 568 15.43 -10.31 -21.29
CA LYS A 568 15.64 -10.38 -22.74
C LYS A 568 16.18 -11.73 -23.20
N GLN A 569 17.24 -12.21 -22.55
CA GLN A 569 17.82 -13.52 -22.83
C GLN A 569 16.75 -14.62 -22.73
N MET A 570 15.93 -14.61 -21.68
CA MET A 570 14.89 -15.62 -21.49
C MET A 570 13.84 -15.60 -22.60
N MET A 571 13.43 -14.40 -23.04
CA MET A 571 12.50 -14.24 -24.15
C MET A 571 13.11 -14.72 -25.48
N GLU A 572 14.38 -14.43 -25.74
CA GLU A 572 15.11 -14.92 -26.93
C GLU A 572 15.14 -16.45 -26.96
N GLU A 573 15.43 -17.09 -25.83
CA GLU A 573 15.44 -18.54 -25.64
C GLU A 573 14.03 -19.18 -25.67
N GLY A 574 12.97 -18.36 -25.69
CA GLY A 574 11.56 -18.77 -25.58
C GLY A 574 11.27 -19.53 -24.28
N SER A 575 12.03 -19.21 -23.24
CA SER A 575 11.82 -19.73 -21.90
C SER A 575 10.86 -18.82 -21.15
N VAL A 576 9.92 -19.43 -20.42
CA VAL A 576 9.08 -18.70 -19.47
C VAL A 576 9.59 -19.00 -18.08
N PHE A 577 9.71 -17.97 -17.23
CA PHE A 577 10.04 -18.23 -15.85
C PHE A 577 8.86 -18.92 -15.16
N LEU A 578 9.13 -20.06 -14.54
CA LEU A 578 8.22 -20.72 -13.62
C LEU A 578 8.85 -20.62 -12.24
N HIS A 579 8.19 -19.91 -11.33
CA HIS A 579 8.61 -19.90 -9.94
C HIS A 579 8.45 -21.31 -9.37
N ALA A 580 9.56 -21.94 -8.96
CA ALA A 580 9.59 -23.29 -8.38
C ALA A 580 9.36 -23.27 -6.86
#